data_AF-A0A3D5W6X0-F1
#
_entry.id   AF-A0A3D5W6X0-F1
#
_cell.length_a   1.000
_cell.length_b   1.000
_cell.length_c   1.000
_cell.angle_alpha   90.00
_cell.angle_beta   90.00
_cell.angle_gamma   90.00
#
_symmetry.space_group_name_H-M   'P 1'
#
loop_
_entity.id
_entity.type
_entity.pdbx_description
1 polymer ?
#
loop_
_entity_poly.entity_id
_entity_poly.type
_entity_poly.pdbx_seq_one_letter_code
_entity_poly.pdbx_strand_id
1 'polypeptide(L)'
;MTDDRRQNPQQRLAGVLLLIMIIASVLAGFGLSDFLWVAGFSALAALVLLWPRTRRTQRIQCTIFVTAGFACLAIAWHQGYQELPVRQMLTQNHLLISLLSAVSFLRLITDTRGTGRPTPKAGENAFWQTITGIHLFSSVINLSALIIFGDALSKKQKLDRTSATSLQRGFSLAALWSPFFAAMGTCLLYAPGTKLPDLWLLSIPLCLFGFALTWTEHRFR
;
A
#
# COMPACT_ATOMS: atom_id res chain seq x y z
N MET A 1 10.65 19.29 24.61
CA MET A 1 10.24 17.92 24.95
C MET A 1 10.85 16.97 23.94
N THR A 2 12.06 16.51 24.24
CA THR A 2 12.85 15.56 23.45
C THR A 2 12.26 14.16 23.68
N ASP A 3 11.40 13.72 22.77
CA ASP A 3 10.91 12.34 22.74
C ASP A 3 12.05 11.44 22.29
N ASP A 4 12.79 10.91 23.26
CA ASP A 4 13.81 9.87 23.10
C ASP A 4 13.10 8.60 22.58
N ARG A 5 12.88 8.54 21.26
CA ARG A 5 12.38 7.36 20.55
C ARG A 5 13.44 6.27 20.61
N ARG A 6 13.59 5.62 21.76
CA ARG A 6 14.16 4.28 21.85
C ARG A 6 13.24 3.36 21.06
N GLN A 7 13.50 3.24 19.76
CA GLN A 7 12.84 2.27 18.90
C GLN A 7 12.95 0.91 19.59
N ASN A 8 11.80 0.32 19.90
CA ASN A 8 11.74 -0.95 20.60
C ASN A 8 12.52 -2.00 19.77
N PRO A 9 13.40 -2.82 20.38
CA PRO A 9 14.23 -3.78 19.64
C PRO A 9 13.40 -4.69 18.71
N GLN A 10 12.18 -5.02 19.12
CA GLN A 10 11.21 -5.77 18.32
C GLN A 10 10.84 -5.08 16.99
N GLN A 11 10.72 -3.75 16.97
CA GLN A 11 10.40 -2.99 15.76
C GLN A 11 11.57 -2.94 14.79
N ARG A 12 12.79 -2.78 15.32
CA ARG A 12 14.00 -2.84 14.50
C ARG A 12 14.15 -4.21 13.85
N LEU A 13 13.98 -5.26 14.64
CA LEU A 13 14.05 -6.63 14.13
C LEU A 13 12.97 -6.90 13.08
N ALA A 14 11.71 -6.51 13.31
CA ALA A 14 10.66 -6.64 12.30
C ALA A 14 10.97 -5.85 11.02
N GLY A 15 11.52 -4.64 11.12
CA GLY A 15 11.94 -3.85 9.97
C GLY A 15 13.06 -4.52 9.17
N VAL A 16 14.05 -5.11 9.85
CA VAL A 16 15.13 -5.89 9.21
C VAL A 16 14.57 -7.14 8.52
N LEU A 17 13.65 -7.86 9.16
CA LEU A 17 13.00 -9.04 8.56
C LEU A 17 12.22 -8.65 7.29
N LEU A 18 11.50 -7.53 7.29
CA LEU A 18 10.81 -7.03 6.08
C LEU A 18 11.80 -6.62 4.99
N LEU A 19 12.94 -6.02 5.34
CA LEU A 19 14.00 -5.71 4.38
C LEU A 19 14.60 -6.98 3.76
N ILE A 20 14.89 -7.98 4.57
CA ILE A 20 15.37 -9.30 4.12
C ILE A 20 14.34 -9.93 3.18
N MET A 21 13.06 -9.89 3.53
CA MET A 21 11.97 -10.40 2.68
C MET A 21 11.93 -9.68 1.32
N ILE A 22 12.10 -8.35 1.28
CA ILE A 22 12.13 -7.58 0.03
C ILE A 22 13.29 -8.04 -0.85
N ILE A 23 14.51 -8.08 -0.29
CA ILE A 23 15.72 -8.50 -1.03
C ILE A 23 15.55 -9.93 -1.55
N ALA A 24 15.10 -10.85 -0.69
CA ALA A 24 14.85 -12.24 -1.06
C ALA A 24 13.78 -12.38 -2.17
N SER A 25 12.74 -11.56 -2.13
CA SER A 25 11.70 -11.54 -3.19
C SER A 25 12.24 -11.03 -4.52
N VAL A 26 13.14 -10.03 -4.50
CA VAL A 26 13.81 -9.53 -5.71
C VAL A 26 14.75 -10.59 -6.28
N LEU A 27 15.56 -11.25 -5.45
CA LEU A 27 16.44 -12.34 -5.88
C LEU A 27 15.66 -13.51 -6.47
N ALA A 28 14.53 -13.87 -5.87
CA ALA A 28 13.62 -14.88 -6.42
C ALA A 28 13.08 -14.48 -7.80
N GLY A 29 12.83 -13.18 -8.04
CA GLY A 29 12.42 -12.65 -9.34
C GLY A 29 13.49 -12.78 -10.44
N PHE A 30 14.77 -12.85 -10.07
CA PHE A 30 15.88 -13.13 -11.01
C PHE A 30 16.09 -14.63 -11.30
N GLY A 31 15.19 -15.50 -10.82
CA GLY A 31 15.25 -16.95 -11.05
C GLY A 31 15.87 -17.75 -9.89
N LEU A 32 16.33 -17.10 -8.81
CA LEU A 32 16.87 -17.77 -7.62
C LEU A 32 15.72 -18.19 -6.69
N SER A 33 14.94 -19.20 -7.10
CA SER A 33 13.67 -19.56 -6.45
C SER A 33 13.80 -20.08 -5.00
N ASP A 34 15.01 -20.44 -4.54
CA ASP A 34 15.29 -20.86 -3.16
C ASP A 34 15.08 -19.72 -2.16
N PHE A 35 15.29 -18.47 -2.58
CA PHE A 35 15.05 -17.29 -1.74
C PHE A 35 13.58 -17.05 -1.42
N LEU A 36 12.65 -17.75 -2.09
CA LEU A 36 11.22 -17.67 -1.76
C LEU A 36 10.93 -18.12 -0.33
N TRP A 37 11.62 -19.16 0.15
CA TRP A 37 11.47 -19.62 1.54
C TRP A 37 11.95 -18.56 2.53
N VAL A 38 13.09 -17.93 2.23
CA VAL A 38 13.64 -16.83 3.04
C VAL A 38 12.64 -15.68 3.10
N ALA A 39 12.03 -15.31 1.98
CA ALA A 39 10.99 -14.29 1.93
C ALA A 39 9.78 -14.67 2.79
N GLY A 40 9.21 -15.87 2.58
CA GLY A 40 8.02 -16.34 3.30
C GLY A 40 8.22 -16.40 4.82
N PHE A 41 9.32 -17.02 5.28
CA PHE A 41 9.62 -17.11 6.72
C PHE A 41 9.91 -15.74 7.34
N SER A 42 10.63 -14.86 6.64
CA SER A 42 10.90 -13.51 7.13
C SER A 42 9.61 -12.69 7.26
N ALA A 43 8.70 -12.82 6.30
CA ALA A 43 7.38 -12.18 6.35
C ALA A 43 6.54 -12.69 7.52
N LEU A 44 6.48 -14.02 7.70
CA LEU A 44 5.72 -14.65 8.79
C LEU A 44 6.29 -14.28 10.16
N ALA A 45 7.61 -14.31 10.32
CA ALA A 45 8.27 -13.87 11.55
C ALA A 45 7.96 -12.40 11.85
N ALA A 46 8.06 -11.51 10.85
CA ALA A 46 7.69 -10.11 11.01
C ALA A 46 6.22 -9.93 11.43
N LEU A 47 5.29 -10.71 10.86
CA LEU A 47 3.88 -10.71 11.24
C LEU A 47 3.70 -11.13 12.70
N VAL A 48 4.31 -12.23 13.14
CA VAL A 48 4.24 -12.71 14.53
C VAL A 48 4.80 -11.66 15.50
N LEU A 49 5.95 -11.05 15.16
CA LEU A 49 6.55 -10.00 15.96
C LEU A 49 5.66 -8.76 16.05
N LEU A 50 4.97 -8.38 14.98
CA LEU A 50 4.14 -7.17 14.96
C LEU A 50 2.70 -7.41 15.43
N TRP A 51 2.28 -8.67 15.58
CA TRP A 51 0.93 -9.07 15.99
C TRP A 51 0.40 -8.32 17.22
N PRO A 52 1.16 -8.19 18.33
CA PRO A 52 0.68 -7.52 19.55
C PRO A 52 0.48 -6.01 19.40
N ARG A 53 0.89 -5.41 18.28
CA ARG A 53 0.76 -3.97 18.02
C ARG A 53 -0.28 -3.64 16.95
N THR A 54 -0.76 -4.63 16.21
CA THR A 54 -1.81 -4.47 15.19
C THR A 54 -3.12 -4.02 15.84
N ARG A 55 -3.89 -3.14 15.19
CA ARG A 55 -5.19 -2.66 15.71
C ARG A 55 -6.15 -3.84 15.91
N ARG A 56 -7.03 -3.76 16.91
CA ARG A 56 -7.98 -4.85 17.23
C ARG A 56 -8.80 -5.28 16.01
N THR A 57 -9.32 -4.32 15.24
CA THR A 57 -10.08 -4.58 14.01
C THR A 57 -9.28 -5.35 12.97
N GLN A 58 -8.01 -4.99 12.75
CA GLN A 58 -7.12 -5.68 11.80
C GLN A 58 -6.81 -7.11 12.26
N ARG A 59 -6.62 -7.33 13.57
CA ARG A 59 -6.42 -8.69 14.09
C ARG A 59 -7.65 -9.55 13.88
N ILE A 60 -8.85 -9.02 14.17
CA ILE A 60 -10.10 -9.74 13.96
C ILE A 60 -10.26 -10.12 12.48
N GLN A 61 -10.08 -9.17 11.56
CA GLN A 61 -10.14 -9.44 10.12
C GLN A 61 -9.12 -10.51 9.69
N CYS A 62 -7.87 -10.40 10.16
CA CYS A 62 -6.84 -11.38 9.85
C CYS A 62 -7.17 -12.78 10.41
N THR A 63 -7.62 -12.87 11.66
CA THR A 63 -8.03 -14.14 12.28
C THR A 63 -9.23 -14.76 11.56
N ILE A 64 -10.21 -13.97 11.12
CA ILE A 64 -11.34 -14.46 10.31
C ILE A 64 -10.83 -15.04 8.99
N PHE A 65 -9.94 -14.36 8.28
CA PHE A 65 -9.41 -14.89 7.01
C PHE A 65 -8.56 -16.14 7.21
N VAL A 66 -7.73 -16.18 8.25
CA VAL A 66 -6.89 -17.36 8.57
C VAL A 66 -7.77 -18.55 8.93
N THR A 67 -8.78 -18.37 9.78
CA THR A 67 -9.70 -19.44 10.17
C THR A 67 -10.53 -19.94 8.99
N ALA A 68 -11.04 -19.04 8.14
CA ALA A 68 -11.73 -19.42 6.91
C ALA A 68 -10.81 -20.21 5.96
N GLY A 69 -9.55 -19.77 5.79
CA GLY A 69 -8.56 -20.46 4.96
C GLY A 69 -8.26 -21.89 5.46
N PHE A 70 -8.04 -22.06 6.77
CA PHE A 70 -7.85 -23.39 7.36
C PHE A 70 -9.10 -24.27 7.31
N ALA A 71 -10.30 -23.69 7.43
CA ALA A 71 -11.55 -24.44 7.27
C ALA A 71 -11.70 -24.97 5.83
N CYS A 72 -11.44 -24.12 4.82
CA CYS A 72 -11.43 -24.56 3.42
C CYS A 72 -10.39 -25.64 3.15
N LEU A 73 -9.19 -25.52 3.75
CA LEU A 73 -8.14 -26.53 3.64
C LEU A 73 -8.55 -27.87 4.27
N ALA A 74 -9.22 -27.84 5.42
CA ALA A 74 -9.75 -29.04 6.07
C ALA A 74 -10.85 -29.72 5.24
N ILE A 75 -11.72 -28.94 4.60
CA ILE A 75 -12.74 -29.47 3.66
C ILE A 75 -12.06 -30.12 2.45
N ALA A 76 -11.06 -29.47 1.84
CA ALA A 76 -10.32 -30.02 0.71
C ALA A 76 -9.59 -31.32 1.09
N TRP A 77 -9.00 -31.37 2.28
CA TRP A 77 -8.36 -32.57 2.82
C TRP A 77 -9.36 -33.72 2.96
N HIS A 78 -10.55 -33.45 3.49
CA HIS A 78 -11.61 -34.44 3.61
C HIS A 78 -12.13 -34.94 2.24
N GLN A 79 -12.04 -34.11 1.20
CA GLN A 79 -12.40 -34.49 -0.18
C GLN A 79 -11.28 -35.28 -0.91
N GLY A 80 -10.19 -35.61 -0.22
CA GLY A 80 -9.11 -36.44 -0.75
C GLY A 80 -7.92 -35.66 -1.32
N TYR A 81 -7.86 -34.33 -1.15
CA TYR A 81 -6.68 -33.55 -1.51
C TYR A 81 -5.59 -33.73 -0.44
N GLN A 82 -4.55 -34.50 -0.77
CA GLN A 82 -3.49 -34.88 0.19
C GLN A 82 -2.24 -34.01 0.14
N GLU A 83 -2.12 -33.15 -0.87
CA GLU A 83 -0.96 -32.26 -0.99
C GLU A 83 -1.21 -30.97 -0.21
N LEU A 84 -0.44 -30.71 0.86
CA LEU A 84 -0.48 -29.41 1.53
C LEU A 84 0.42 -28.43 0.77
N PRO A 85 -0.13 -27.37 0.16
CA PRO A 85 0.66 -26.45 -0.66
C PRO A 85 1.39 -25.42 0.21
N VAL A 86 2.18 -25.89 1.21
CA VAL A 86 2.84 -25.06 2.23
C VAL A 86 3.72 -23.97 1.59
N ARG A 87 4.47 -24.33 0.55
CA ARG A 87 5.28 -23.37 -0.22
C ARG A 87 4.41 -22.25 -0.75
N GLN A 88 3.33 -22.59 -1.46
CA GLN A 88 2.41 -21.61 -2.03
C GLN A 88 1.75 -20.76 -0.93
N MET A 89 1.32 -21.35 0.18
CA MET A 89 0.72 -20.60 1.31
C MET A 89 1.68 -19.53 1.85
N LEU A 90 2.97 -19.82 1.93
CA LEU A 90 3.99 -18.88 2.43
C LEU A 90 4.43 -17.88 1.36
N THR A 91 4.48 -18.29 0.10
CA THR A 91 5.15 -17.51 -0.95
C THR A 91 4.19 -16.83 -1.90
N GLN A 92 2.92 -17.24 -2.02
CA GLN A 92 2.02 -16.75 -3.08
C GLN A 92 1.84 -15.22 -3.09
N ASN A 93 1.80 -14.60 -1.91
CA ASN A 93 1.60 -13.15 -1.77
C ASN A 93 2.90 -12.37 -1.52
N HIS A 94 4.07 -13.00 -1.64
CA HIS A 94 5.34 -12.39 -1.28
C HIS A 94 5.65 -11.10 -2.06
N LEU A 95 5.32 -11.05 -3.35
CA LEU A 95 5.51 -9.85 -4.19
C LEU A 95 4.63 -8.69 -3.71
N LEU A 96 3.37 -8.95 -3.33
CA LEU A 96 2.47 -7.93 -2.81
C LEU A 96 2.93 -7.38 -1.46
N ILE A 97 3.37 -8.27 -0.56
CA ILE A 97 3.88 -7.88 0.76
C ILE A 97 5.19 -7.09 0.59
N SER A 98 6.06 -7.53 -0.32
CA SER A 98 7.30 -6.83 -0.69
C SER A 98 7.03 -5.43 -1.23
N LEU A 99 6.11 -5.31 -2.19
CA LEU A 99 5.70 -4.02 -2.76
C LEU A 99 5.22 -3.05 -1.67
N LEU A 100 4.27 -3.47 -0.82
CA LEU A 100 3.73 -2.64 0.25
C LEU A 100 4.80 -2.24 1.29
N SER A 101 5.73 -3.15 1.58
CA SER A 101 6.82 -2.92 2.52
C SER A 101 7.88 -1.97 1.94
N ALA A 102 8.29 -2.18 0.69
CA ALA A 102 9.31 -1.37 0.01
C ALA A 102 8.88 0.09 -0.14
N VAL A 103 7.62 0.35 -0.48
CA VAL A 103 7.08 1.72 -0.56
C VAL A 103 7.14 2.43 0.79
N SER A 104 6.98 1.70 1.90
CA SER A 104 7.13 2.27 3.24
C SER A 104 8.56 2.74 3.53
N PHE A 105 9.58 2.11 2.95
CA PHE A 105 10.98 2.56 3.03
C PHE A 105 11.26 3.77 2.16
N LEU A 106 10.63 3.89 0.98
CA LEU A 106 10.78 5.05 0.11
C LEU A 106 10.32 6.36 0.80
N ARG A 107 9.37 6.25 1.73
CA ARG A 107 8.97 7.34 2.62
C ARG A 107 10.15 7.92 3.42
N LEU A 108 11.10 7.08 3.85
CA LEU A 108 12.22 7.50 4.68
C LEU A 108 13.16 8.47 3.93
N ILE A 109 13.31 8.26 2.63
CA ILE A 109 14.12 9.11 1.74
C ILE A 109 13.36 10.39 1.37
N THR A 110 12.03 10.31 1.29
CA THR A 110 11.17 11.42 0.84
C THR A 110 10.64 12.31 1.98
N ASP A 111 11.04 12.06 3.24
CA ASP A 111 10.67 12.88 4.41
C ASP A 111 11.35 14.27 4.34
N THR A 112 10.82 15.13 3.47
CA THR A 112 11.24 16.51 3.21
C THR A 112 10.62 17.49 4.21
N ARG A 113 10.49 17.09 5.48
CA ARG A 113 9.95 17.92 6.57
C ARG A 113 10.69 19.26 6.79
N GLY A 114 11.83 19.48 6.14
CA GLY A 114 12.65 20.70 6.29
C GLY A 114 12.86 21.57 5.06
N THR A 115 12.42 21.21 3.85
CA THR A 115 12.63 22.07 2.68
C THR A 115 11.53 23.12 2.59
N GLY A 116 11.92 24.40 2.50
CA GLY A 116 11.02 25.56 2.52
C GLY A 116 9.81 25.36 1.60
N ARG A 117 8.66 25.08 2.22
CA ARG A 117 7.44 24.76 1.47
C ARG A 117 6.90 26.05 0.84
N PRO A 118 6.84 26.15 -0.50
CA PRO A 118 6.28 27.33 -1.14
C PRO A 118 4.88 27.61 -0.59
N THR A 119 4.53 28.89 -0.48
CA THR A 119 3.19 29.31 -0.08
C THR A 119 2.15 28.62 -0.97
N PRO A 120 1.11 27.99 -0.39
CA PRO A 120 0.01 27.46 -1.18
C PRO A 120 -0.51 28.58 -2.07
N LYS A 121 -0.40 28.41 -3.39
CA LYS A 121 -1.00 29.34 -4.34
C LYS A 121 -2.52 29.15 -4.23
N ALA A 122 -3.29 30.23 -4.29
CA ALA A 122 -4.74 30.14 -4.34
C ALA A 122 -5.22 30.07 -5.79
N GLY A 123 -6.38 29.45 -6.02
CA GLY A 123 -7.06 29.42 -7.33
C GLY A 123 -7.05 28.06 -8.04
N GLU A 124 -7.72 28.02 -9.19
CA GLU A 124 -7.97 26.79 -9.98
C GLU A 124 -6.68 26.09 -10.44
N ASN A 125 -5.67 26.86 -10.87
CA ASN A 125 -4.38 26.30 -11.26
C ASN A 125 -3.66 25.63 -10.09
N ALA A 126 -3.80 26.18 -8.89
CA ALA A 126 -3.19 25.60 -7.69
C ALA A 126 -3.93 24.33 -7.23
N PHE A 127 -5.26 24.29 -7.43
CA PHE A 127 -6.04 23.07 -7.23
C PHE A 127 -5.52 21.94 -8.12
N TRP A 128 -5.42 22.17 -9.43
CA TRP A 128 -4.94 21.15 -10.37
C TRP A 128 -3.49 20.74 -10.11
N GLN A 129 -2.61 21.68 -9.77
CA GLN A 129 -1.24 21.35 -9.35
C GLN A 129 -1.22 20.45 -8.11
N THR A 130 -2.09 20.72 -7.13
CA THR A 130 -2.18 19.94 -5.90
C THR A 130 -2.76 18.55 -6.17
N ILE A 131 -3.88 18.47 -6.90
CA ILE A 131 -4.59 17.22 -7.25
C ILE A 131 -3.72 16.31 -8.13
N THR A 132 -3.14 16.86 -9.20
CA THR A 132 -2.29 16.09 -10.11
C THR A 132 -0.99 15.71 -9.41
N GLY A 133 -0.44 16.62 -8.60
CA GLY A 133 0.71 16.35 -7.74
C GLY A 133 0.45 15.17 -6.81
N ILE A 134 -0.58 15.23 -5.96
CA ILE A 134 -0.88 14.11 -5.07
C ILE A 134 -1.16 12.83 -5.86
N HIS A 135 -1.88 12.89 -6.97
CA HIS A 135 -2.22 11.70 -7.74
C HIS A 135 -0.96 11.01 -8.29
N LEU A 136 -0.07 11.75 -8.95
CA LEU A 136 1.17 11.23 -9.51
C LEU A 136 2.15 10.78 -8.42
N PHE A 137 2.24 11.49 -7.30
CA PHE A 137 3.06 11.02 -6.19
C PHE A 137 2.44 9.76 -5.56
N SER A 138 1.14 9.76 -5.28
CA SER A 138 0.45 8.62 -4.68
C SER A 138 0.51 7.36 -5.52
N SER A 139 0.56 7.49 -6.85
CA SER A 139 0.72 6.36 -7.77
C SER A 139 2.02 5.59 -7.53
N VAL A 140 3.04 6.20 -6.92
CA VAL A 140 4.35 5.57 -6.65
C VAL A 140 4.65 5.44 -5.16
N ILE A 141 4.47 6.50 -4.37
CA ILE A 141 4.87 6.57 -2.95
C ILE A 141 3.73 6.26 -1.95
N ASN A 142 2.53 5.92 -2.47
CA ASN A 142 1.36 5.48 -1.70
C ASN A 142 0.92 6.52 -0.63
N LEU A 143 0.35 6.07 0.50
CA LEU A 143 -0.34 6.90 1.51
C LEU A 143 0.54 8.02 2.08
N SER A 144 1.85 7.87 1.99
CA SER A 144 2.82 8.91 2.32
C SER A 144 2.56 10.22 1.57
N ALA A 145 2.18 10.16 0.29
CA ALA A 145 1.80 11.33 -0.49
C ALA A 145 0.65 12.09 0.15
N LEU A 146 -0.40 11.38 0.59
CA LEU A 146 -1.56 11.98 1.25
C LEU A 146 -1.16 12.73 2.53
N ILE A 147 -0.27 12.15 3.33
CA ILE A 147 0.23 12.78 4.56
C ILE A 147 1.10 14.01 4.22
N ILE A 148 2.03 13.90 3.25
CA ILE A 148 2.93 14.98 2.87
C ILE A 148 2.15 16.20 2.35
N PHE A 149 1.23 15.97 1.42
CA PHE A 149 0.42 17.04 0.84
C PHE A 149 -0.61 17.58 1.85
N GLY A 150 -1.18 16.73 2.70
CA GLY A 150 -2.07 17.14 3.79
C GLY A 150 -1.37 18.07 4.79
N ASP A 151 -0.17 17.69 5.23
CA ASP A 151 0.66 18.51 6.13
C ASP A 151 1.11 19.82 5.46
N ALA A 152 1.36 19.80 4.14
CA ALA A 152 1.74 21.00 3.40
C ALA A 152 0.60 22.00 3.27
N LEU A 153 -0.64 21.51 3.14
CA LEU A 153 -1.83 22.34 2.94
C LEU A 153 -2.46 22.81 4.26
N SER A 154 -2.28 22.05 5.37
CA SER A 154 -2.83 22.36 6.70
C SER A 154 -2.08 23.46 7.48
N LYS A 155 -1.32 24.37 6.84
CA LYS A 155 -0.44 25.36 7.51
C LYS A 155 -1.14 26.06 8.70
N LYS A 156 -0.82 25.63 9.93
CA LYS A 156 -1.35 26.09 11.25
C LYS A 156 -2.88 26.02 11.45
N GLN A 157 -3.66 25.60 10.46
CA GLN A 157 -5.12 25.53 10.54
C GLN A 157 -5.64 24.19 10.02
N LYS A 158 -6.81 23.77 10.50
CA LYS A 158 -7.45 22.54 10.00
C LYS A 158 -7.76 22.69 8.52
N LEU A 159 -7.49 21.63 7.77
CA LEU A 159 -7.83 21.57 6.35
C LEU A 159 -9.35 21.69 6.17
N ASP A 160 -9.80 22.49 5.21
CA ASP A 160 -11.21 22.52 4.83
C ASP A 160 -11.66 21.14 4.34
N ARG A 161 -12.93 20.81 4.59
CA ARG A 161 -13.53 19.51 4.25
C ARG A 161 -13.44 19.22 2.74
N THR A 162 -13.62 20.25 1.91
CA THR A 162 -13.58 20.12 0.45
C THR A 162 -12.16 19.76 0.01
N SER A 163 -11.15 20.47 0.53
CA SER A 163 -9.74 20.16 0.24
C SER A 163 -9.34 18.78 0.73
N ALA A 164 -9.76 18.38 1.94
CA ALA A 164 -9.47 17.05 2.48
C ALA A 164 -10.10 15.93 1.63
N THR A 165 -11.34 16.12 1.21
CA THR A 165 -12.05 15.16 0.36
C THR A 165 -11.40 15.06 -1.02
N SER A 166 -11.07 16.19 -1.65
CA SER A 166 -10.38 16.22 -2.94
C SER A 166 -9.02 15.53 -2.86
N LEU A 167 -8.26 15.78 -1.80
CA LEU A 167 -6.96 15.14 -1.57
C LEU A 167 -7.10 13.62 -1.41
N GLN A 168 -8.07 13.17 -0.62
CA GLN A 168 -8.37 11.74 -0.45
C GLN A 168 -8.81 11.07 -1.75
N ARG A 169 -9.60 11.76 -2.59
CA ARG A 169 -10.02 11.26 -3.90
C ARG A 169 -8.84 11.18 -4.87
N GLY A 170 -8.01 12.22 -4.96
CA GLY A 170 -6.79 12.20 -5.79
C GLY A 170 -5.87 11.03 -5.46
N PHE A 171 -5.69 10.73 -4.16
CA PHE A 171 -4.99 9.54 -3.70
C PHE A 171 -5.70 8.23 -4.11
N SER A 172 -6.99 8.11 -3.80
CA SER A 172 -7.74 6.85 -4.00
C SER A 172 -7.87 6.47 -5.48
N LEU A 173 -8.02 7.46 -6.35
CA LEU A 173 -8.12 7.25 -7.80
C LEU A 173 -6.83 6.69 -8.41
N ALA A 174 -5.67 6.91 -7.78
CA ALA A 174 -4.40 6.34 -8.26
C ALA A 174 -4.40 4.81 -8.18
N ALA A 175 -5.17 4.23 -7.26
CA ALA A 175 -5.30 2.78 -7.11
C ALA A 175 -5.97 2.11 -8.32
N LEU A 176 -6.73 2.86 -9.13
CA LEU A 176 -7.44 2.32 -10.29
C LEU A 176 -6.49 1.94 -11.42
N TRP A 177 -5.37 2.64 -11.59
CA TRP A 177 -4.49 2.43 -12.75
C TRP A 177 -3.05 2.10 -12.38
N SER A 178 -2.58 2.48 -11.18
CA SER A 178 -1.19 2.27 -10.80
C SER A 178 -0.91 0.82 -10.41
N PRO A 179 0.13 0.17 -11.00
CA PRO A 179 0.55 -1.17 -10.63
C PRO A 179 1.19 -1.24 -9.23
N PHE A 180 1.55 -0.10 -8.63
CA PHE A 180 2.17 -0.04 -7.31
C PHE A 180 1.15 -0.08 -6.16
N PHE A 181 -0.14 -0.08 -6.47
CA PHE A 181 -1.19 -0.30 -5.47
C PHE A 181 -1.48 -1.79 -5.30
N ALA A 182 -1.70 -2.19 -4.05
CA ALA A 182 -2.06 -3.57 -3.71
C ALA A 182 -3.32 -4.05 -4.44
N ALA A 183 -4.30 -3.16 -4.66
CA ALA A 183 -5.51 -3.52 -5.41
C ALA A 183 -5.18 -3.97 -6.84
N MET A 184 -4.39 -3.19 -7.58
CA MET A 184 -3.96 -3.54 -8.94
C MET A 184 -3.09 -4.80 -8.95
N GLY A 185 -2.13 -4.89 -8.02
CA GLY A 185 -1.29 -6.09 -7.90
C GLY A 185 -2.11 -7.35 -7.60
N THR A 186 -3.17 -7.24 -6.81
CA THR A 186 -4.08 -8.36 -6.51
C THR A 186 -4.84 -8.79 -7.77
N CYS A 187 -5.35 -7.84 -8.57
CA CYS A 187 -6.00 -8.15 -9.84
C CYS A 187 -5.06 -8.92 -10.77
N LEU A 188 -3.83 -8.45 -10.94
CA LEU A 188 -2.83 -9.10 -11.80
C LEU A 188 -2.40 -10.48 -11.26
N LEU A 189 -2.35 -10.65 -9.94
CA LEU A 189 -1.94 -11.92 -9.32
C LEU A 189 -3.03 -13.00 -9.41
N TYR A 190 -4.30 -12.62 -9.26
CA TYR A 190 -5.41 -13.57 -9.15
C TYR A 190 -6.27 -13.69 -10.41
N ALA A 191 -6.13 -12.81 -11.40
CA ALA A 191 -6.81 -12.91 -12.69
C ALA A 191 -5.83 -13.39 -13.77
N PRO A 192 -5.66 -14.71 -13.98
CA PRO A 192 -4.66 -15.26 -14.90
C PRO A 192 -4.87 -14.75 -16.32
N GLY A 193 -3.77 -14.45 -17.01
CA GLY A 193 -3.77 -13.93 -18.38
C GLY A 193 -4.07 -12.43 -18.51
N THR A 194 -4.51 -11.77 -17.44
CA THR A 194 -4.78 -10.33 -17.43
C THR A 194 -3.48 -9.54 -17.55
N LYS A 195 -3.40 -8.63 -18.52
CA LYS A 195 -2.31 -7.68 -18.63
C LYS A 195 -2.75 -6.32 -18.09
N LEU A 196 -1.79 -5.54 -17.65
CA LEU A 196 -2.05 -4.18 -17.14
C LEU A 196 -2.84 -3.30 -18.13
N PRO A 197 -2.55 -3.30 -19.45
CA PRO A 197 -3.33 -2.53 -20.41
C PRO A 197 -4.81 -2.95 -20.51
N ASP A 198 -5.12 -4.23 -20.30
CA ASP A 198 -6.51 -4.73 -20.36
C ASP A 198 -7.36 -4.10 -19.25
N LEU A 199 -6.76 -3.91 -18.06
CA LEU A 199 -7.40 -3.26 -16.92
C LEU A 199 -7.57 -1.76 -17.14
N TRP A 200 -6.60 -1.11 -17.80
CA TRP A 200 -6.63 0.32 -18.07
C TRP A 200 -7.80 0.75 -18.94
N LEU A 201 -8.28 -0.12 -19.85
CA LEU A 201 -9.45 0.16 -20.68
C LEU A 201 -10.70 0.52 -19.87
N LEU A 202 -10.86 -0.09 -18.70
CA LEU A 202 -11.96 0.22 -17.78
C LEU A 202 -11.54 1.23 -16.70
N SER A 203 -10.34 1.08 -16.16
CA SER A 203 -9.96 1.80 -14.94
C SER A 203 -9.52 3.24 -15.18
N ILE A 204 -8.93 3.55 -16.34
CA ILE A 204 -8.58 4.94 -16.71
C ILE A 204 -9.86 5.78 -16.91
N PRO A 205 -10.88 5.36 -17.68
CA PRO A 205 -12.14 6.10 -17.77
C PRO A 205 -12.79 6.35 -16.41
N LEU A 206 -12.79 5.34 -15.53
CA LEU A 206 -13.34 5.48 -14.18
C LEU A 206 -12.52 6.48 -13.33
N CYS A 207 -11.19 6.48 -13.48
CA CYS A 207 -10.30 7.44 -12.84
C CYS A 207 -10.60 8.88 -13.30
N LEU A 208 -10.72 9.09 -14.62
CA LEU A 208 -11.06 10.38 -15.21
C LEU A 208 -12.44 10.87 -14.76
N PHE A 209 -13.42 9.98 -14.69
CA PHE A 209 -14.75 10.29 -14.17
C PHE A 209 -14.68 10.76 -12.70
N GLY A 210 -13.91 10.06 -11.86
CA GLY A 210 -13.66 10.47 -10.47
C GLY A 210 -12.99 11.85 -10.36
N PHE A 211 -12.07 12.18 -11.28
CA PHE A 211 -11.48 13.51 -11.35
C PHE A 211 -12.49 14.57 -11.76
N ALA A 212 -13.32 14.29 -12.77
CA ALA A 212 -14.38 15.19 -13.20
C ALA A 212 -15.34 15.50 -12.03
N LEU A 213 -15.76 14.48 -11.28
CA LEU A 213 -16.59 14.66 -10.08
C LEU A 213 -15.90 15.48 -8.98
N THR A 214 -14.60 15.28 -8.79
CA THR A 214 -13.83 16.03 -7.79
C THR A 214 -13.67 17.50 -8.19
N TRP A 215 -13.50 17.75 -9.48
CA TRP A 215 -13.43 19.10 -10.04
C TRP A 215 -14.77 19.84 -9.95
N THR A 216 -15.88 19.20 -10.35
CA THR A 216 -17.20 19.83 -10.27
C THR A 216 -17.56 20.20 -8.84
N GLU A 217 -17.29 19.31 -7.87
CA GLU A 217 -17.53 19.63 -6.45
C GLU A 217 -16.70 20.81 -5.96
N HIS A 218 -15.43 20.92 -6.37
CA HIS A 218 -14.58 22.07 -6.04
C HIS A 218 -15.07 23.37 -6.70
N ARG A 219 -15.64 23.31 -7.91
CA ARG A 219 -16.07 24.50 -8.66
C ARG A 219 -17.39 25.11 -8.17
N PHE A 220 -18.27 24.29 -7.60
CA PHE A 220 -19.64 24.66 -7.19
C PHE A 220 -19.84 24.77 -5.67
N ARG A 221 -18.78 24.64 -4.86
CA ARG A 221 -18.79 24.88 -3.41
C ARG A 221 -17.88 26.05 -3.07
#